data_AF-A0A4V3M736-F1
#
_entry.id   AF-A0A4V3M736-F1
#
_cell.length_a   1.000
_cell.length_b   1.000
_cell.length_c   1.000
_cell.angle_alpha   90.00
_cell.angle_beta   90.00
_cell.angle_gamma   90.00
#
_symmetry.space_group_name_H-M   'P 1'
#
loop_
_entity.id
_entity.type
_entity.pdbx_description
1 polymer ?
#
loop_
_entity_poly.entity_id
_entity_poly.type
_entity_poly.pdbx_seq_one_letter_code
_entity_poly.pdbx_strand_id
1 'polypeptide(L)'
;LAISLMAVALARRVGKDLTEHESRFRAAFYQANVGMLKLDTEGKVIEANQAMADILDHRRDVLLQLSLGDLLMDGELVIDGVGRIDWDRQLRPS
;
A
#
# COMPACT_ATOMS: atom_id res chain seq x y z
N LEU A 1 20.12 5.61 1.99
CA LEU A 1 19.65 4.98 0.73
C LEU A 1 18.32 4.29 1.07
N ALA A 2 17.29 5.06 1.44
CA ALA A 2 16.31 5.68 0.54
C ALA A 2 15.37 4.64 -0.11
N ILE A 3 14.59 3.94 0.71
CA ILE A 3 13.37 3.23 0.28
C ILE A 3 12.22 3.82 1.12
N SER A 4 11.80 5.05 0.78
CA SER A 4 10.71 5.76 1.47
C SER A 4 9.52 6.08 0.54
N LEU A 5 9.32 5.29 -0.51
CA LEU A 5 8.19 5.38 -1.43
C LEU A 5 7.65 3.96 -1.55
N MET A 6 6.42 3.59 -1.18
CA MET A 6 5.16 4.20 -1.58
C MET A 6 3.99 3.67 -0.74
N ALA A 7 3.11 4.56 -0.27
CA ALA A 7 1.67 4.27 -0.14
C ALA A 7 0.82 5.52 0.10
N VAL A 8 1.38 6.65 0.58
CA VAL A 8 0.55 7.75 1.11
C VAL A 8 0.21 8.84 0.07
N ALA A 9 0.86 8.86 -1.09
CA ALA A 9 0.77 10.01 -2.01
C ALA A 9 -0.56 10.15 -2.79
N LEU A 10 -1.45 9.16 -2.81
CA LEU A 10 -2.67 9.20 -3.65
C LEU A 10 -3.98 9.38 -2.88
N ALA A 11 -3.98 9.50 -1.55
CA ALA A 11 -5.23 9.60 -0.79
C ALA A 11 -5.90 10.99 -0.83
N ARG A 12 -5.23 12.03 -1.33
CA ARG A 12 -5.68 13.43 -1.11
C ARG A 12 -6.35 14.15 -2.28
N ARG A 13 -6.56 13.56 -3.46
CA ARG A 13 -6.93 14.41 -4.62
C ARG A 13 -7.99 13.98 -5.63
N VAL A 14 -8.92 13.06 -5.37
CA VAL A 14 -9.98 12.82 -6.37
C VAL A 14 -11.33 12.49 -5.74
N GLY A 15 -12.10 13.54 -5.41
CA GLY A 15 -13.52 13.46 -5.11
C GLY A 15 -14.38 13.75 -6.35
N LYS A 16 -15.45 12.94 -6.51
CA LYS A 16 -16.70 13.07 -7.30
C LYS A 16 -16.86 12.38 -8.67
N ASP A 17 -17.42 11.15 -8.62
CA ASP A 17 -18.36 10.46 -9.56
C ASP A 17 -18.10 8.95 -9.69
N LEU A 18 -18.81 8.17 -8.88
CA LEU A 18 -18.54 6.78 -8.50
C LEU A 18 -18.23 5.79 -9.65
N THR A 19 -18.78 5.98 -10.86
CA THR A 19 -18.57 5.05 -12.00
C THR A 19 -17.33 5.40 -12.85
N GLU A 20 -17.06 6.69 -13.08
CA GLU A 20 -15.83 7.13 -13.74
C GLU A 20 -14.62 7.02 -12.80
N HIS A 21 -14.86 7.13 -11.50
CA HIS A 21 -13.87 7.00 -10.46
C HIS A 21 -13.26 5.61 -10.40
N GLU A 22 -14.09 4.56 -10.51
CA GLU A 22 -13.58 3.18 -10.53
C GLU A 22 -12.68 2.93 -11.74
N SER A 23 -13.07 3.41 -12.92
CA SER A 23 -12.28 3.24 -14.14
C SER A 23 -10.98 4.05 -14.11
N ARG A 24 -11.01 5.29 -13.62
CA ARG A 24 -9.81 6.12 -13.45
C ARG A 24 -8.90 5.59 -12.36
N PHE A 25 -9.44 5.13 -11.23
CA PHE A 25 -8.67 4.51 -10.17
C PHE A 25 -8.01 3.24 -10.68
N ARG A 26 -8.76 2.37 -11.37
CA ARG A 26 -8.23 1.14 -11.97
C ARG A 26 -7.15 1.46 -12.99
N ALA A 27 -7.36 2.42 -13.89
CA ALA A 27 -6.34 2.84 -14.84
C ALA A 27 -5.09 3.38 -14.12
N ALA A 28 -5.24 4.29 -13.15
CA ALA A 28 -4.13 4.86 -12.40
C ALA A 28 -3.37 3.81 -11.57
N PHE A 29 -4.07 2.83 -10.99
CA PHE A 29 -3.48 1.78 -10.17
C PHE A 29 -2.72 0.76 -11.02
N TYR A 30 -3.34 0.24 -12.08
CA TYR A 30 -2.77 -0.81 -12.92
C TYR A 30 -1.76 -0.30 -13.96
N GLN A 31 -1.86 0.97 -14.39
CA GLN A 31 -0.94 1.56 -15.38
C GLN A 31 0.15 2.43 -14.75
N ALA A 32 0.20 2.57 -13.43
CA ALA A 32 1.29 3.29 -12.77
C ALA A 32 2.61 2.51 -12.87
N ASN A 33 3.68 3.23 -13.23
CA ASN A 33 5.07 2.73 -13.16
C ASN A 33 5.63 2.73 -11.73
N VAL A 34 4.76 2.85 -10.74
CA VAL A 34 5.12 3.01 -9.33
C VAL A 34 4.36 1.91 -8.58
N GLY A 35 5.05 1.14 -7.73
CA GLY A 35 4.48 0.00 -7.00
C GLY A 35 3.45 0.36 -5.93
N MET A 36 2.19 -0.03 -6.11
CA MET A 36 1.10 0.27 -5.18
C MET A 36 0.58 -0.99 -4.50
N LEU A 37 0.36 -0.88 -3.19
CA LEU A 37 -0.35 -1.86 -2.36
C LEU A 37 -1.59 -1.22 -1.76
N LYS A 38 -2.64 -2.03 -1.65
CA LYS A 38 -3.84 -1.74 -0.88
C LYS A 38 -3.87 -2.70 0.29
N LEU A 39 -4.01 -2.15 1.50
CA LEU A 39 -3.98 -2.90 2.74
C LEU A 39 -5.35 -2.82 3.43
N ASP A 40 -5.71 -3.84 4.21
CA ASP A 40 -6.77 -3.73 5.19
C ASP A 40 -6.29 -3.06 6.49
N THR A 41 -7.18 -2.92 7.46
CA THR A 41 -6.87 -2.27 8.75
C THR A 41 -5.86 -3.05 9.60
N GLU A 42 -5.70 -4.35 9.35
CA GLU A 42 -4.72 -5.20 10.02
C GLU A 42 -3.39 -5.25 9.24
N GLY A 43 -3.29 -4.53 8.13
CA GLY A 43 -2.11 -4.44 7.29
C GLY A 43 -1.98 -5.59 6.29
N LYS A 44 -3.00 -6.44 6.12
CA LYS A 44 -2.97 -7.49 5.11
C LYS A 44 -3.10 -6.89 3.72
N VAL A 45 -2.32 -7.38 2.76
CA VAL A 45 -2.43 -6.95 1.37
C VAL A 45 -3.71 -7.50 0.76
N ILE A 46 -4.58 -6.60 0.31
CA ILE A 46 -5.82 -6.93 -0.40
C ILE A 46 -5.73 -6.65 -1.90
N GLU A 47 -4.79 -5.82 -2.34
CA GLU A 47 -4.52 -5.57 -3.75
C GLU A 47 -3.07 -5.11 -3.96
N ALA A 48 -2.47 -5.51 -5.09
CA ALA A 48 -1.14 -5.09 -5.50
C ALA A 48 -1.13 -4.85 -7.01
N ASN A 49 -0.55 -3.73 -7.46
CA ASN A 49 -0.39 -3.50 -8.90
C ASN A 49 0.81 -4.29 -9.47
N GLN A 50 0.90 -4.35 -10.80
CA GLN A 50 1.98 -5.10 -11.46
C GLN A 50 3.35 -4.50 -11.17
N ALA A 51 3.47 -3.16 -11.13
CA ALA A 51 4.72 -2.51 -10.81
C ALA A 51 5.27 -2.91 -9.43
N MET A 52 4.41 -3.15 -8.43
CA MET A 52 4.85 -3.63 -7.11
C MET A 52 5.37 -5.07 -7.18
N ALA A 53 4.68 -5.95 -7.91
CA ALA A 53 5.12 -7.31 -8.16
C ALA A 53 6.50 -7.33 -8.84
N ASP A 54 6.71 -6.44 -9.81
CA ASP A 54 7.98 -6.33 -10.53
C ASP A 54 9.09 -5.76 -9.64
N ILE A 55 8.80 -4.76 -8.80
CA ILE A 55 9.77 -4.15 -7.87
C ILE A 55 10.23 -5.15 -6.81
N LEU A 56 9.32 -5.96 -6.26
CA LEU A 56 9.61 -6.93 -5.22
C LEU A 56 10.07 -8.29 -5.77
N ASP A 57 10.16 -8.44 -7.10
CA ASP A 57 10.44 -9.71 -7.78
C ASP A 57 9.56 -10.87 -7.27
N HIS A 58 8.28 -10.56 -7.06
CA HIS A 58 7.30 -11.46 -6.48
C HIS A 58 6.04 -11.47 -7.30
N ARG A 59 5.46 -12.65 -7.48
CA ARG A 59 4.16 -12.75 -8.14
C ARG A 59 3.08 -12.08 -7.29
N ARG A 60 2.13 -11.45 -7.97
CA ARG A 60 1.01 -10.75 -7.33
C ARG A 60 0.23 -11.64 -6.34
N ASP A 61 0.02 -12.91 -6.65
CA ASP A 61 -0.69 -13.84 -5.78
C ASP A 61 0.05 -14.15 -4.48
N VAL A 62 1.39 -14.11 -4.51
CA VAL A 62 2.21 -14.17 -3.29
C VAL A 62 2.04 -12.90 -2.48
N LEU A 63 2.08 -11.73 -3.13
CA LEU A 63 1.89 -10.44 -2.43
C LEU A 63 0.55 -10.37 -1.69
N LEU A 64 -0.53 -10.94 -2.23
CA LEU A 64 -1.84 -10.99 -1.57
C LEU A 64 -1.90 -11.89 -0.32
N GLN A 65 -0.86 -12.68 -0.07
CA GLN A 65 -0.73 -13.51 1.13
C GLN A 65 0.12 -12.82 2.21
N LEU A 66 0.79 -11.72 1.88
CA LEU A 66 1.66 -10.99 2.79
C LEU A 66 0.89 -9.94 3.60
N SER A 67 1.47 -9.56 4.71
CA SER A 67 1.10 -8.40 5.52
C SER A 67 2.14 -7.28 5.39
N LEU A 68 1.77 -6.08 5.82
CA LEU A 68 2.69 -4.96 5.91
C LEU A 68 3.91 -5.29 6.78
N GLY A 69 3.75 -6.10 7.82
CA GLY A 69 4.85 -6.54 8.67
C GLY A 69 5.88 -7.42 7.95
N ASP A 70 5.46 -8.21 6.96
CA ASP A 70 6.37 -9.06 6.17
C ASP A 70 7.16 -8.25 5.13
N LEU A 71 6.67 -7.06 4.79
CA LEU A 71 7.26 -6.18 3.76
C LEU A 71 8.19 -5.12 4.35
N LEU A 72 8.02 -4.79 5.62
CA LEU A 72 8.84 -3.82 6.34
C LEU A 72 10.02 -4.50 7.03
N MET A 73 11.07 -3.73 7.34
CA MET A 73 12.15 -4.23 8.16
C MET A 73 11.71 -4.36 9.63
N ASP A 74 12.36 -5.26 10.36
CA ASP A 74 12.07 -5.48 11.79
C ASP A 74 12.14 -4.17 12.58
N GLY A 75 11.07 -3.87 13.31
CA GLY A 75 10.94 -2.66 14.13
C GLY A 75 10.42 -1.42 13.41
N GLU A 76 10.18 -1.47 12.08
CA GLU A 76 9.58 -0.36 11.34
C GLU A 76 8.05 -0.34 11.42
N LEU A 77 7.42 -1.47 11.76
CA LEU A 77 5.98 -1.54 11.97
C LEU A 77 5.61 -1.01 13.37
N VAL A 78 4.88 0.10 13.40
CA VAL A 78 4.41 0.72 14.63
C VAL A 78 3.10 0.06 15.05
N ILE A 79 3.13 -0.54 16.23
CA ILE A 79 2.02 -1.23 16.86
C ILE A 79 1.53 -0.42 18.08
N ASP A 80 0.22 -0.35 18.28
CA ASP A 80 -0.43 0.29 19.42
C ASP A 80 -0.39 -0.57 20.70
N GLY A 81 -0.91 -0.05 21.80
CA GLY A 81 -0.94 -0.77 23.09
C GLY A 81 -1.84 -2.02 23.12
N VAL A 82 -2.60 -2.29 22.05
CA VAL A 82 -3.54 -3.41 21.92
C VAL A 82 -3.05 -4.42 20.87
N GLY A 83 -1.87 -4.22 20.28
CA GLY A 83 -1.29 -5.14 19.31
C GLY A 83 -1.75 -4.90 17.86
N ARG A 84 -2.38 -3.75 17.55
CA ARG A 84 -2.81 -3.38 16.19
C ARG A 84 -1.88 -2.35 15.57
N ILE A 85 -1.89 -2.23 14.25
CA ILE A 85 -1.10 -1.21 13.55
C ILE A 85 -1.62 0.19 13.94
N ASP A 86 -0.72 1.02 14.48
CA ASP A 86 -1.00 2.43 14.76
C ASP A 86 -0.80 3.24 13.46
N TRP A 87 -1.82 3.25 12.60
CA TRP A 87 -1.78 3.96 11.31
C TRP A 87 -1.52 5.46 11.46
N ASP A 88 -1.99 6.06 12.56
CA ASP A 88 -1.79 7.48 12.83
C ASP A 88 -0.32 7.81 13.10
N ARG A 89 0.44 6.89 13.69
CA ARG A 89 1.90 7.04 13.86
C ARG A 89 2.68 6.53 12.67
N GLN A 90 2.27 5.39 12.09
CA GLN A 90 2.95 4.76 10.95
C GLN A 90 3.05 5.69 9.74
N LEU A 91 2.02 6.50 9.49
CA LEU A 91 1.94 7.38 8.30
C LEU A 91 2.38 8.83 8.56
N ARG A 92 2.88 9.14 9.76
CA ARG A 92 3.37 10.49 10.05
C ARG A 92 4.70 10.73 9.33
N PRO A 93 4.82 11.79 8.53
CA PRO A 93 6.12 12.20 8.02
C PRO A 93 7.00 12.62 9.21
N SER A 94 8.23 12.10 9.24
CA SER A 94 9.30 12.48 10.16
C SER A 94 9.71 13.94 9.99
#